data_AF-A0A2A9CNF4-F1
#
_entry.id   AF-A0A2A9CNF4-F1
#
_cell.length_a   1.000
_cell.length_b   1.000
_cell.length_c   1.000
_cell.angle_alpha   90.00
_cell.angle_beta   90.00
_cell.angle_gamma   90.00
#
_symmetry.space_group_name_H-M   'P 1'
#
loop_
_entity.id
_entity.type
_entity.pdbx_description
1 polymer ?
#
loop_
_entity_poly.entity_id
_entity_poly.type
_entity_poly.pdbx_seq_one_letter_code
_entity_poly.pdbx_strand_id
1 'polypeptide(L)' 'MGLLAAAIAVGLAAVGAGIGNGLIVKSTVEGIARQPELRGTLQTTMFIGIALVEALPIIAVVIAFIVMGQ' A
#
# COMPACT_ATOMS: atom_id res chain seq x y z
N MET A 1 23.01 -9.17 -11.22
CA MET A 1 22.66 -7.87 -10.58
C MET A 1 21.17 -7.51 -10.70
N GLY A 2 20.50 -7.79 -11.83
CA GLY A 2 19.06 -7.46 -12.00
C GLY A 2 18.12 -8.08 -10.97
N LEU A 3 18.30 -9.36 -10.62
CA LEU A 3 17.48 -10.03 -9.59
C LEU A 3 17.62 -9.41 -8.19
N LEU A 4 18.84 -9.03 -7.81
CA LEU A 4 19.09 -8.41 -6.51
C LEU A 4 18.48 -7.00 -6.46
N ALA A 5 18.63 -6.22 -7.53
CA ALA A 5 18.03 -4.88 -7.64
C ALA A 5 16.49 -4.96 -7.61
N ALA A 6 15.89 -5.89 -8.35
CA ALA A 6 14.45 -6.16 -8.35
C ALA A 6 13.96 -6.54 -6.94
N ALA A 7 14.63 -7.48 -6.26
CA ALA A 7 14.26 -7.90 -4.92
C ALA A 7 14.34 -6.75 -3.89
N ILE A 8 15.37 -5.90 -3.97
CA ILE A 8 15.51 -4.74 -3.09
C ILE A 8 14.42 -3.71 -3.39
N ALA A 9 14.17 -3.37 -4.66
CA ALA A 9 13.17 -2.39 -5.04
C ALA A 9 11.76 -2.81 -4.59
N VAL A 10 11.37 -4.05 -4.88
CA VAL A 10 10.07 -4.60 -4.48
C VAL A 10 9.97 -4.74 -2.96
N GLY A 11 11.03 -5.22 -2.31
CA GLY A 11 11.07 -5.38 -0.86
C GLY A 11 10.90 -4.06 -0.10
N LEU A 12 11.61 -3.01 -0.52
CA LEU A 12 11.47 -1.68 0.09
C LEU A 12 10.10 -1.07 -0.18
N ALA A 13 9.56 -1.24 -1.39
CA ALA A 13 8.22 -0.76 -1.71
C ALA A 13 7.14 -1.47 -0.88
N ALA A 14 7.28 -2.79 -0.68
CA ALA A 14 6.38 -3.57 0.16
C ALA A 14 6.42 -3.14 1.64
N VAL A 15 7.60 -2.79 2.17
CA VAL A 15 7.72 -2.24 3.53
C VAL A 15 6.98 -0.91 3.65
N GLY A 16 7.17 0.00 2.70
CA GLY A 16 6.46 1.28 2.66
C GLY A 16 4.93 1.10 2.58
N ALA A 17 4.48 0.22 1.70
CA ALA A 17 3.06 -0.12 1.54
C ALA A 17 2.46 -0.70 2.82
N GLY A 18 3.15 -1.66 3.43
CA GLY A 18 2.71 -2.33 4.65
C GLY A 18 2.54 -1.35 5.82
N ILE A 19 3.49 -0.44 5.99
CA ILE A 19 3.41 0.61 7.02
C ILE A 19 2.26 1.58 6.70
N GLY A 20 2.17 2.07 5.45
CA GLY A 20 1.12 3.00 5.03
C GLY A 20 -0.29 2.43 5.22
N ASN A 21 -0.53 1.23 4.71
CA ASN A 21 -1.81 0.53 4.85
C ASN A 21 -2.11 0.23 6.31
N GLY A 22 -1.13 -0.21 7.10
CA GLY A 22 -1.30 -0.46 8.53
C GLY A 22 -1.80 0.78 9.28
N LEU A 23 -1.23 1.95 8.98
CA LEU A 23 -1.66 3.22 9.58
C LEU A 23 -3.07 3.62 9.13
N ILE A 24 -3.37 3.54 7.83
CA ILE A 24 -4.68 3.89 7.27
C ILE A 24 -5.78 3.01 7.87
N VAL A 25 -5.56 1.69 7.91
CA VAL A 25 -6.50 0.72 8.46
C VAL A 25 -6.68 0.95 9.96
N LYS A 26 -5.59 1.17 10.71
CA LYS A 26 -5.66 1.49 12.15
C LYS A 26 -6.54 2.71 12.40
N SER A 27 -6.27 3.83 11.73
CA SER A 27 -7.04 5.06 11.92
C SER A 27 -8.50 4.90 11.50
N THR A 28 -8.77 4.09 10.49
CA THR A 28 -10.14 3.77 10.06
C THR A 28 -10.88 2.98 11.14
N VAL A 29 -10.25 1.95 11.73
CA VAL A 29 -10.83 1.16 12.81
C VAL A 29 -11.08 2.01 14.05
N GLU A 30 -10.12 2.87 14.44
CA GLU A 30 -10.29 3.82 15.55
C GLU A 30 -11.44 4.80 15.29
N GLY A 31 -11.58 5.30 14.07
CA GLY A 31 -12.68 6.17 13.65
C GLY A 31 -14.04 5.47 13.74
N ILE A 32 -14.14 4.24 13.24
CA ILE A 32 -15.37 3.42 13.31
C ILE A 32 -15.73 3.11 14.77
N ALA A 33 -14.74 2.82 15.62
CA ALA A 33 -14.98 2.55 17.04
C ALA A 33 -15.54 3.77 17.78
N ARG A 34 -15.16 5.00 17.36
CA ARG A 34 -15.69 6.25 17.92
C ARG A 34 -17.07 6.62 17.38
N GLN A 35 -17.32 6.37 16.08
CA GLN A 35 -18.56 6.73 15.39
C GLN A 35 -18.97 5.61 14.41
N PRO A 36 -19.68 4.57 14.89
CA PRO A 36 -20.06 3.40 14.07
C PRO A 36 -20.92 3.73 12.85
N GLU A 37 -21.76 4.77 12.95
CA GLU A 37 -22.64 5.26 11.88
C GLU A 37 -21.87 5.76 10.65
N LEU A 38 -20.59 6.17 10.81
CA LEU A 38 -19.76 6.64 9.70
C LEU A 38 -18.98 5.52 8.99
N ARG A 39 -19.21 4.25 9.35
CA ARG A 39 -18.44 3.12 8.81
C ARG A 39 -18.34 3.10 7.30
N GLY A 40 -19.45 3.31 6.58
CA GLY A 40 -19.44 3.28 5.11
C GLY A 40 -18.54 4.36 4.50
N THR A 41 -18.65 5.59 5.01
CA THR A 41 -17.82 6.72 4.57
C THR A 41 -16.34 6.51 4.90
N LEU A 42 -16.04 6.07 6.14
CA LEU A 42 -14.67 5.81 6.57
C LEU A 42 -14.02 4.68 5.76
N GLN A 43 -14.73 3.59 5.49
CA GLN A 43 -14.23 2.51 4.63
C GLN A 43 -13.97 2.99 3.19
N THR A 44 -14.83 3.85 2.64
CA THR A 44 -14.63 4.43 1.30
C THR A 44 -13.34 5.25 1.26
N THR A 45 -13.14 6.14 2.22
CA THR A 45 -11.90 6.93 2.34
C THR A 45 -10.68 6.04 2.57
N MET A 46 -10.80 5.00 3.39
CA MET A 46 -9.75 4.00 3.62
C MET A 46 -9.30 3.35 2.32
N PHE A 47 -10.22 2.86 1.50
CA PHE A 47 -9.88 2.22 0.22
C PHE A 47 -9.24 3.19 -0.78
N ILE A 48 -9.70 4.45 -0.83
CA ILE A 48 -9.04 5.49 -1.64
C ILE A 48 -7.61 5.71 -1.15
N GLY A 49 -7.41 5.81 0.16
CA GLY A 49 -6.08 5.95 0.76
C GLY A 49 -5.15 4.77 0.44
N ILE A 50 -5.65 3.54 0.59
CA ILE A 50 -4.91 2.32 0.23
C ILE A 50 -4.54 2.33 -1.25
N ALA A 51 -5.46 2.67 -2.15
CA ALA A 51 -5.18 2.76 -3.58
C ALA A 51 -4.05 3.75 -3.91
N LEU A 52 -3.99 4.88 -3.20
CA LEU A 52 -2.91 5.86 -3.35
C LEU A 52 -1.57 5.33 -2.81
N VAL A 53 -1.59 4.63 -1.66
CA VAL A 53 -0.40 3.99 -1.09
C VAL A 53 0.16 2.92 -2.03
N GLU A 54 -0.71 2.10 -2.63
CA GLU A 54 -0.34 0.98 -3.51
C GLU A 54 0.14 1.41 -4.90
N ALA A 55 -0.09 2.67 -5.31
CA ALA A 55 0.35 3.15 -6.62
C ALA A 55 1.88 3.03 -6.82
N LEU A 56 2.68 3.38 -5.80
CA LEU A 56 4.14 3.30 -5.87
C LEU A 56 4.69 1.85 -5.80
N PRO A 57 4.20 0.97 -4.91
CA PRO A 57 4.51 -0.46 -4.93
C PRO A 57 4.24 -1.14 -6.26
N ILE A 58 3.09 -0.86 -6.89
CA ILE A 58 2.76 -1.41 -8.20
C ILE A 58 3.79 -0.96 -9.24
N ILE A 59 4.15 0.33 -9.26
CA ILE A 59 5.19 0.85 -10.15
C ILE A 59 6.55 0.17 -9.90
N ALA A 60 6.93 -0.04 -8.64
CA ALA A 60 8.17 -0.73 -8.29
C ALA A 60 8.21 -2.18 -8.79
N VAL A 61 7.08 -2.89 -8.69
CA VAL A 61 6.93 -4.25 -9.24
C VAL A 61 7.04 -4.25 -10.76
N VAL A 62 6.39 -3.30 -11.45
CA VAL A 62 6.50 -3.18 -12.91
C VAL A 62 7.95 -2.94 -13.34
N ILE A 63 8.66 -2.02 -12.68
CA ILE A 63 10.08 -1.76 -12.96
C ILE A 63 10.93 -3.01 -12.71
N ALA A 64 10.64 -3.77 -11.66
CA ALA A 64 11.34 -5.00 -11.35
C ALA A 64 11.20 -6.05 -12.47
N PHE A 65 10.00 -6.22 -13.03
CA PHE A 65 9.78 -7.11 -14.18
C PHE A 65 10.58 -6.66 -15.41
N ILE A 66 10.55 -5.35 -15.74
CA ILE A 66 11.32 -4.79 -16.86
C ILE A 66 12.82 -5.06 -16.70
N VAL A 67 13.37 -4.87 -15.49
CA VAL A 67 14.79 -5.11 -15.19
C VAL A 67 15.15 -6.60 -15.23
N MET A 68 14.19 -7.48 -14.95
CA MET A 68 14.35 -8.93 -15.09
C MET A 68 14.22 -9.42 -16.54
N GLY A 69 13.88 -8.54 -17.48
CA GLY A 69 13.65 -8.90 -18.88
C GLY A 69 12.37 -9.71 -19.08
N GLN A 70 11.35 -9.43 -18.27
CA GLN A 70 10.00 -9.99 -18.34
C GLN A 70 8.99 -8.93 -18.75
#